data_AF-A0A6F9CCP6-F1
#
_entry.id   AF-A0A6F9CCP6-F1
#
_cell.length_a   1.000
_cell.length_b   1.000
_cell.length_c   1.000
_cell.angle_alpha   90.00
_cell.angle_beta   90.00
_cell.angle_gamma   90.00
#
_symmetry.space_group_name_H-M   'P 1'
#
loop_
_entity.id
_entity.type
_entity.pdbx_description
1 polymer ?
#
loop_
_entity_poly.entity_id
_entity_poly.type
_entity_poly.pdbx_seq_one_letter_code
_entity_poly.pdbx_strand_id
1 'polypeptide(L)'
;MRNNIKMLAMITVVHIKTYLTEFNVPPEMDFNPMDPPIEGLASIWVHLGDLEESLQDSRCGQVYEDLSSMRGWVYSLSQALGCPALVKPGGEALKTVYQSLVEGQRYMEKISLNLDKLKIC
;
A
#
# COMPACT_ATOMS: atom_id res chain seq x y z
N MET A 1 -2.04 -5.81 -15.70
CA MET A 1 -1.34 -5.12 -14.59
C MET A 1 -2.27 -4.29 -13.73
N ARG A 2 -2.92 -3.22 -14.23
CA ARG A 2 -3.85 -2.40 -13.43
C ARG A 2 -4.95 -3.20 -12.72
N ASN A 3 -5.66 -4.07 -13.44
CA ASN A 3 -6.68 -4.93 -12.85
C ASN A 3 -6.14 -5.85 -11.75
N ASN A 4 -4.93 -6.39 -11.92
CA ASN A 4 -4.29 -7.25 -10.91
C ASN A 4 -3.97 -6.44 -9.65
N ILE A 5 -3.41 -5.23 -9.80
CA ILE A 5 -3.15 -4.32 -8.68
C ILE A 5 -4.45 -3.99 -7.94
N LYS A 6 -5.53 -3.64 -8.65
CA LYS A 6 -6.84 -3.35 -8.03
C LYS A 6 -7.41 -4.55 -7.28
N MET A 7 -7.38 -5.73 -7.91
CA MET A 7 -7.89 -6.95 -7.30
C MET A 7 -7.10 -7.31 -6.05
N LEU A 8 -5.77 -7.23 -6.11
CA LEU A 8 -4.91 -7.51 -4.96
C LEU A 8 -5.09 -6.46 -3.86
N ALA A 9 -5.28 -5.18 -4.19
CA ALA A 9 -5.61 -4.16 -3.19
C ALA A 9 -6.92 -4.49 -2.44
N MET A 10 -7.96 -4.94 -3.15
CA MET A 10 -9.22 -5.37 -2.51
C MET A 10 -9.02 -6.59 -1.60
N ILE A 11 -8.22 -7.58 -2.03
CA ILE A 11 -7.87 -8.75 -1.21
C ILE A 11 -7.05 -8.34 0.01
N THR A 12 -6.09 -7.43 -0.17
CA THR A 12 -5.23 -6.91 0.90
C THR A 12 -6.06 -6.24 2.00
N VAL A 13 -7.12 -5.49 1.63
CA VAL A 13 -8.07 -4.91 2.61
C VAL A 13 -8.70 -5.98 3.49
N VAL A 14 -9.03 -7.15 2.94
CA VAL A 14 -9.59 -8.27 3.72
C VAL A 14 -8.55 -8.83 4.69
N HIS A 15 -7.32 -9.07 4.22
CA HIS A 15 -6.22 -9.55 5.07
C HIS A 15 -5.91 -8.56 6.20
N ILE A 16 -5.86 -7.25 5.91
CA ILE A 16 -5.66 -6.21 6.91
C ILE A 16 -6.76 -6.23 7.97
N LYS A 17 -8.04 -6.34 7.57
CA LYS A 17 -9.17 -6.41 8.51
C LYS A 17 -9.08 -7.61 9.44
N THR A 18 -8.61 -8.76 8.95
CA THR A 18 -8.34 -9.94 9.79
C THR A 18 -7.31 -9.61 10.87
N TYR A 19 -6.15 -9.07 10.49
CA TYR A 19 -5.12 -8.70 11.46
C TYR A 19 -5.58 -7.65 12.46
N LEU A 20 -6.25 -6.58 12.00
CA LEU A 20 -6.76 -5.52 12.88
C LEU A 20 -7.75 -6.07 13.93
N THR A 21 -8.57 -7.07 13.55
CA THR A 21 -9.46 -7.78 14.47
C THR A 21 -8.66 -8.56 15.52
N GLU A 22 -7.59 -9.26 15.12
CA GLU A 22 -6.70 -10.00 16.03
C GLU A 22 -5.90 -9.10 16.99
N PHE A 23 -5.69 -7.82 16.64
CA PHE A 23 -5.07 -6.84 17.52
C PHE A 23 -6.02 -6.33 18.63
N ASN A 24 -7.30 -6.76 18.66
CA ASN A 24 -8.33 -6.34 19.63
C ASN A 24 -8.46 -4.82 19.77
N VAL A 25 -8.36 -4.11 18.66
CA VAL A 25 -8.28 -2.64 18.72
C VAL A 25 -9.68 -2.02 18.72
N PRO A 26 -9.99 -1.12 19.69
CA PRO A 26 -11.26 -0.42 19.68
C PRO A 26 -11.40 0.43 18.41
N PRO A 27 -12.58 0.41 17.76
CA PRO A 27 -12.87 1.15 16.52
C PRO A 27 -12.75 2.68 16.66
N GLU A 28 -12.64 3.17 17.90
CA GLU A 28 -12.56 4.59 18.27
C GLU A 28 -11.13 5.12 18.37
N MET A 29 -10.11 4.27 18.19
CA MET A 29 -8.71 4.70 18.21
C MET A 29 -8.39 5.46 16.91
N ASP A 30 -8.80 6.73 16.88
CA ASP A 30 -8.56 7.67 15.79
C ASP A 30 -7.09 8.11 15.85
N PHE A 31 -6.20 7.24 15.39
CA PHE A 31 -4.94 7.71 14.86
C PHE A 31 -5.34 8.64 13.71
N ASN A 32 -4.77 9.83 13.60
CA ASN A 32 -4.91 10.63 12.38
C ASN A 32 -4.08 9.93 11.30
N PRO A 33 -4.64 8.99 10.52
CA PRO A 33 -3.82 8.15 9.66
C PRO A 33 -3.42 9.06 8.53
N MET A 34 -2.15 9.01 8.17
CA MET A 34 -1.71 9.62 6.92
C MET A 34 -2.69 9.19 5.82
N ASP A 35 -3.25 10.16 5.08
CA ASP A 35 -4.00 9.90 3.85
C ASP A 35 -3.09 10.30 2.68
N PRO A 36 -2.11 9.46 2.33
CA PRO A 36 -1.17 9.80 1.29
C PRO A 36 -1.92 9.99 -0.04
N PRO A 37 -1.61 11.06 -0.79
CA PRO A 37 -2.23 11.28 -2.09
C PRO A 37 -1.81 10.18 -3.09
N ILE A 38 -2.69 9.91 -4.06
CA ILE A 38 -2.33 9.10 -5.22
C ILE A 38 -2.11 10.08 -6.37
N GLU A 39 -0.85 10.51 -6.52
CA GLU A 39 -0.44 11.48 -7.54
C GLU A 39 -0.08 10.78 -8.85
N GLY A 40 0.59 9.63 -8.78
CA GLY A 40 1.04 8.88 -9.94
C GLY A 40 1.53 7.48 -9.58
N LEU A 41 2.13 6.79 -10.55
CA LEU A 41 2.71 5.47 -10.29
C LEU A 41 3.91 5.57 -9.34
N ALA A 42 4.66 6.68 -9.38
CA ALA A 42 5.77 6.92 -8.46
C ALA A 42 5.30 7.01 -7.01
N SER A 43 4.25 7.80 -6.72
CA SER A 43 3.72 7.93 -5.36
C SER A 43 3.19 6.61 -4.81
N ILE A 44 2.53 5.81 -5.66
CA ILE A 44 2.07 4.46 -5.27
C ILE A 44 3.26 3.58 -4.93
N TRP A 45 4.29 3.55 -5.78
CA TRP A 45 5.43 2.67 -5.58
C TRP A 45 6.23 3.00 -4.31
N VAL A 46 6.38 4.30 -4.00
CA VAL A 46 7.01 4.76 -2.75
C VAL A 46 6.18 4.29 -1.56
N HIS A 47 4.89 4.64 -1.54
CA HIS A 47 4.05 4.38 -0.40
C HIS A 47 3.85 2.88 -0.11
N LEU A 48 3.70 2.05 -1.15
CA LEU A 48 3.71 0.59 -0.99
C LEU A 48 5.01 0.09 -0.36
N GLY A 49 6.14 0.70 -0.71
CA GLY A 49 7.46 0.34 -0.16
C GLY A 49 7.63 0.73 1.31
N ASP A 50 6.99 1.81 1.76
CA ASP A 50 7.04 2.25 3.16
C ASP A 50 6.15 1.35 4.05
N LEU A 51 4.99 0.96 3.53
CA LEU A 51 4.12 -0.04 4.16
C LEU A 51 4.82 -1.41 4.23
N GLU A 52 5.46 -1.85 3.14
CA GLU A 52 6.23 -3.10 3.07
C GLU A 52 7.35 -3.13 4.13
N GLU A 53 8.14 -2.05 4.23
CA GLU A 53 9.23 -1.95 5.22
C GLU A 53 8.72 -1.97 6.66
N SER A 54 7.60 -1.30 6.94
CA SER A 54 7.00 -1.27 8.28
C SER A 54 6.40 -2.61 8.71
N LEU A 55 6.05 -3.46 7.74
CA LEU A 55 5.47 -4.79 7.98
C LEU A 55 6.52 -5.90 7.88
N GLN A 56 7.76 -5.58 7.51
CA GLN A 56 8.87 -6.52 7.43
C GLN A 56 9.06 -7.21 8.78
N ASP A 57 9.25 -8.54 8.74
CA ASP A 57 9.42 -9.40 9.92
C ASP A 57 8.25 -9.38 10.93
N SER A 58 7.12 -8.77 10.57
CA SER A 58 5.91 -8.79 11.39
C SER A 58 5.12 -10.09 11.19
N ARG A 59 4.16 -10.34 12.09
CA ARG A 59 3.18 -11.43 11.91
C ARG A 59 2.22 -11.22 10.73
N CYS A 60 2.28 -10.07 10.07
CA CYS A 60 1.37 -9.68 8.98
C CYS A 60 1.90 -10.11 7.60
N GLY A 61 2.53 -11.29 7.52
CA GLY A 61 3.25 -11.75 6.35
C GLY A 61 2.42 -11.76 5.06
N GLN A 62 1.12 -12.09 5.14
CA GLN A 62 0.26 -12.06 3.96
C GLN A 62 0.10 -10.64 3.39
N VAL A 63 -0.05 -9.62 4.25
CA VAL A 63 -0.16 -8.22 3.81
C VAL A 63 1.18 -7.76 3.21
N TYR A 64 2.30 -8.16 3.81
CA TYR A 64 3.64 -7.90 3.25
C TYR A 64 3.79 -8.44 1.82
N GLU A 65 3.44 -9.70 1.59
CA GLU A 65 3.53 -10.34 0.26
C GLU A 65 2.61 -9.69 -0.78
N ASP A 66 1.40 -9.31 -0.36
CA ASP A 66 0.46 -8.61 -1.23
C ASP A 66 1.02 -7.23 -1.67
N LEU A 67 1.57 -6.47 -0.72
CA LEU A 67 2.20 -5.16 -0.98
C LEU A 67 3.41 -5.30 -1.92
N SER A 68 4.30 -6.27 -1.66
CA SER A 68 5.49 -6.52 -2.48
C SER A 68 5.09 -6.88 -3.92
N SER A 69 4.09 -7.75 -4.08
CA SER A 69 3.53 -8.13 -5.39
C SER A 69 2.92 -6.93 -6.13
N MET A 70 2.12 -6.12 -5.45
CA MET A 70 1.57 -4.89 -6.04
C MET A 70 2.68 -3.93 -6.46
N ARG A 71 3.70 -3.74 -5.62
CA ARG A 71 4.83 -2.85 -5.89
C ARG A 71 5.62 -3.31 -7.13
N GLY A 72 5.84 -4.62 -7.27
CA GLY A 72 6.43 -5.21 -8.48
C GLY A 72 5.60 -4.98 -9.75
N TRP A 73 4.27 -5.06 -9.65
CA TRP A 73 3.38 -4.75 -10.78
C TRP A 73 3.30 -3.25 -11.08
N VAL A 74 3.38 -2.38 -10.09
CA VAL A 74 3.46 -0.92 -10.30
C VAL A 74 4.75 -0.58 -11.04
N TYR A 75 5.88 -1.17 -10.63
CA TYR A 75 7.16 -1.03 -11.34
C TYR A 75 7.06 -1.57 -12.78
N SER A 76 6.51 -2.76 -12.97
CA SER A 76 6.34 -3.33 -14.32
C SER A 76 5.43 -2.47 -15.20
N LEU A 77 4.39 -1.88 -14.62
CA LEU A 77 3.48 -0.96 -15.30
C LEU A 77 4.17 0.36 -15.66
N SER A 78 5.01 0.90 -14.77
CA SER A 78 5.77 2.13 -15.07
C SER A 78 6.73 1.92 -16.24
N GLN A 79 7.43 0.77 -16.27
CA GLN A 79 8.31 0.40 -17.38
C GLN A 79 7.52 0.27 -18.70
N ALA A 80 6.36 -0.38 -18.67
CA ALA A 80 5.51 -0.55 -19.85
C ALA A 80 4.95 0.78 -20.40
N LEU A 81 4.84 1.80 -19.54
CA LEU A 81 4.38 3.14 -19.92
C LEU A 81 5.53 4.09 -20.28
N GLY A 82 6.79 3.63 -20.25
CA GLY A 82 7.96 4.47 -20.52
C GLY A 82 8.19 5.55 -19.46
N CYS A 83 7.75 5.33 -18.22
CA CYS A 83 7.97 6.25 -17.11
C CYS A 83 9.48 6.38 -16.79
N PRO A 84 9.91 7.50 -16.19
CA PRO A 84 11.21 7.57 -15.52
C PRO A 84 11.37 6.45 -14.48
N ALA A 85 12.63 6.10 -14.18
CA ALA A 85 12.94 5.11 -13.16
C ALA A 85 12.32 5.52 -11.81
N LEU A 86 11.63 4.58 -11.18
CA LEU A 86 11.06 4.79 -9.85
C LEU A 86 12.21 4.75 -8.82
N VAL A 87 12.36 5.83 -8.05
CA VAL A 87 13.41 5.98 -7.04
C VAL A 87 12.76 5.98 -5.66
N LYS A 88 13.32 5.22 -4.71
CA LYS A 88 12.88 5.31 -3.31
C LYS A 88 13.52 6.54 -2.69
N PRO A 89 12.76 7.57 -2.30
CA PRO A 89 13.33 8.64 -1.49
C PRO A 89 13.81 8.03 -0.17
N GLY A 90 14.96 8.48 0.33
CA GLY A 90 15.47 7.99 1.60
C GLY A 90 14.63 8.51 2.77
N GLY A 91 14.25 7.60 3.68
CA GLY A 91 13.87 7.89 5.06
C GLY A 91 12.45 8.42 5.28
N GLU A 92 11.58 7.56 5.80
CA GLU A 92 10.54 7.95 6.75
C GLU A 92 10.78 7.22 8.08
N ALA A 93 10.29 7.79 9.20
CA ALA A 93 10.30 7.09 10.47
C ALA A 93 9.40 5.84 10.37
N LEU A 94 9.93 4.67 10.72
CA LEU A 94 9.17 3.42 10.70
C LEU A 94 7.93 3.56 11.59
N LYS A 95 6.76 3.41 10.98
CA LYS A 95 5.48 3.34 11.67
C LYS A 95 5.39 2.00 12.39
N THR A 96 4.61 1.95 13.47
CA THR A 96 4.29 0.66 14.09
C THR A 96 3.50 -0.21 13.09
N VAL A 97 3.65 -1.52 13.17
CA VAL A 97 2.89 -2.50 12.35
C VAL A 97 1.40 -2.15 12.33
N TYR A 98 0.83 -1.80 13.48
CA TYR A 98 -0.57 -1.41 13.60
C TYR A 98 -0.90 -0.13 12.82
N GLN A 99 -0.10 0.94 12.97
CA GLN A 99 -0.31 2.18 12.22
C GLN A 99 -0.24 1.93 10.71
N SER A 100 0.71 1.11 10.27
CA SER A 100 0.86 0.72 8.86
C SER A 100 -0.32 -0.09 8.34
N LEU A 101 -0.94 -0.94 9.16
CA LEU A 101 -2.17 -1.65 8.77
C LEU A 101 -3.35 -0.69 8.59
N VAL A 102 -3.56 0.26 9.51
CA VAL A 102 -4.66 1.25 9.40
C VAL A 102 -4.51 2.13 8.17
N GLU A 103 -3.30 2.64 7.95
CA GLU A 103 -2.96 3.44 6.77
C GLU A 103 -3.07 2.61 5.49
N GLY A 104 -2.51 1.40 5.49
CA GLY A 104 -2.57 0.46 4.39
C GLY A 104 -4.01 0.15 3.97
N GLN A 105 -4.94 -0.02 4.92
CA GLN A 105 -6.34 -0.26 4.60
C GLN A 105 -6.92 0.88 3.75
N ARG A 106 -6.79 2.12 4.23
CA ARG A 106 -7.32 3.32 3.54
C ARG A 106 -6.67 3.48 2.18
N TYR A 107 -5.36 3.27 2.09
CA TYR A 107 -4.65 3.41 0.83
C TYR A 107 -5.05 2.35 -0.19
N MET A 108 -5.24 1.09 0.22
CA MET A 108 -5.71 0.01 -0.66
C MET A 108 -7.12 0.27 -1.17
N GLU A 109 -8.01 0.76 -0.30
CA GLU A 109 -9.36 1.20 -0.71
C GLU A 109 -9.26 2.30 -1.78
N LYS A 110 -8.38 3.29 -1.59
CA LYS A 110 -8.15 4.39 -2.55
C LYS A 110 -7.57 3.92 -3.87
N ILE A 111 -6.57 3.01 -3.86
CA ILE A 111 -6.01 2.38 -5.07
C ILE A 111 -7.12 1.65 -5.84
N SER A 112 -7.91 0.83 -5.14
CA SER A 112 -8.94 0.00 -5.77
C SER A 112 -9.99 0.82 -6.53
N LEU A 113 -10.24 2.07 -6.10
CA LEU A 113 -11.21 2.97 -6.70
C LEU A 113 -10.62 3.90 -7.77
N ASN A 114 -9.33 4.23 -7.70
CA ASN A 114 -8.77 5.33 -8.49
C ASN A 114 -7.64 4.94 -9.45
N LEU A 115 -7.11 3.71 -9.38
CA LEU A 115 -5.97 3.31 -10.22
C LEU A 115 -6.23 3.49 -11.73
N ASP A 116 -7.44 3.25 -12.22
CA ASP A 116 -7.77 3.38 -13.65
C ASP A 116 -7.80 4.85 -14.12
N LYS A 117 -7.94 5.80 -13.19
CA LYS A 117 -7.97 7.24 -13.49
C LYS A 117 -6.57 7.82 -13.63
N LEU A 118 -5.53 7.07 -13.23
CA LEU A 118 -4.15 7.55 -13.29
C LEU A 118 -3.64 7.55 -14.72
N LYS A 119 -3.44 8.76 -15.25
CA LYS A 119 -2.84 9.02 -16.56
C LYS A 119 -1.35 9.34 -16.49
N ILE A 120 -0.80 9.46 -15.29
CA ILE A 120 0.56 9.93 -15.08
C ILE A 120 1.40 8.91 -14.30
N CYS A 121 2.70 8.92 -14.61
CA CYS A 121 3.75 8.44 -13.76
C CYS A 121 3.97 9.52 -12.68
#